data_AF-A0A438MC03-F1
#
_entry.id   AF-A0A438MC03-F1
#
_cell.length_a   1.000
_cell.length_b   1.000
_cell.length_c   1.000
_cell.angle_alpha   90.00
_cell.angle_beta   90.00
_cell.angle_gamma   90.00
#
_symmetry.space_group_name_H-M   'P 1'
#
loop_
_entity.id
_entity.type
_entity.pdbx_description
1 polymer ?
#
loop_
_entity_poly.entity_id
_entity_poly.type
_entity_poly.pdbx_seq_one_letter_code
_entity_poly.pdbx_strand_id
1 'polypeptide(L)'
;MIDPSLPPEISVELRSSPHILRMARTGKRMDTTYNPALLFVLPGFLLLTFLVTDWKGVFVASLGIGMIVLLRWMALDSSHRTTKRRLRLAQTHAEHYIMAEDLDYPCQMLLRRAQNAVEAILNSKVHRAGLIDSIDNQVTLPEEVWQIAQRLRKLSSMHAEHGKLIPRELPPGMEDAFKPYTTALDAAWTSLSQRVRHLEKYAKQVIKADKVYHTHKRLEALAAKTPEYQQLIAETVHDQHARQHIKELADQAAHARKMFEESISQARLAAGELLRTPLT
;
A
#
# COMPACT_ATOMS: atom_id res chain seq x y z
N MET A 1 4.19 3.85 3.34
CA MET A 1 4.69 2.50 2.97
C MET A 1 5.16 1.82 4.25
N ILE A 2 4.90 0.52 4.42
CA ILE A 2 5.37 -0.25 5.58
C ILE A 2 6.16 -1.43 5.04
N ASP A 3 7.21 -1.81 5.76
CA ASP A 3 8.08 -2.93 5.42
C ASP A 3 7.28 -4.25 5.33
N PRO A 4 7.34 -4.97 4.20
CA PRO A 4 6.67 -6.25 4.03
C PRO A 4 7.25 -7.38 4.89
N SER A 5 8.48 -7.25 5.40
CA SER A 5 9.11 -8.24 6.27
C SER A 5 8.61 -8.22 7.73
N LEU A 6 7.86 -7.16 8.11
CA LEU A 6 7.31 -7.06 9.46
C LEU A 6 6.25 -8.13 9.73
N PRO A 7 6.17 -8.64 10.98
CA PRO A 7 5.08 -9.51 11.40
C PRO A 7 3.71 -8.86 11.11
N PRO A 8 2.71 -9.67 10.67
CA PRO A 8 1.42 -9.15 10.22
C PRO A 8 0.71 -8.34 11.31
N GLU A 9 0.81 -8.77 12.57
CA GLU A 9 0.23 -8.08 13.73
C GLU A 9 0.73 -6.63 13.87
N ILE A 10 2.06 -6.45 13.76
CA ILE A 10 2.71 -5.13 13.87
C ILE A 10 2.35 -4.29 12.63
N SER A 11 2.39 -4.89 11.44
CA SER A 11 2.07 -4.18 10.20
C SER A 11 0.64 -3.63 10.18
N VAL A 12 -0.33 -4.40 10.68
CA VAL A 12 -1.74 -4.00 10.79
C VAL A 12 -1.91 -2.90 11.83
N GLU A 13 -1.26 -3.04 12.98
CA GLU A 13 -1.32 -2.02 14.03
C GLU A 13 -0.74 -0.68 13.55
N LEU A 14 0.39 -0.69 12.84
CA LEU A 14 0.98 0.51 12.23
C LEU A 14 0.07 1.11 11.14
N ARG A 15 -0.56 0.30 10.27
CA ARG A 15 -1.52 0.78 9.26
C ARG A 15 -2.74 1.46 9.87
N SER A 16 -3.23 0.93 11.00
CA SER A 16 -4.48 1.40 11.62
C SER A 16 -4.41 2.84 12.16
N SER A 17 -3.21 3.36 12.44
CA SER A 17 -3.02 4.58 13.22
C SER A 17 -2.01 5.55 12.58
N PRO A 18 -2.31 6.13 11.40
CA PRO A 18 -1.38 7.00 10.67
C PRO A 18 -0.99 8.28 11.44
N HIS A 19 -1.93 8.83 12.22
CA HIS A 19 -1.66 9.98 13.07
C HIS A 19 -0.61 9.69 14.17
N ILE A 20 -0.56 8.45 14.68
CA ILE A 20 0.44 8.03 15.69
C ILE A 20 1.83 7.91 15.05
N LEU A 21 1.93 7.44 13.80
CA LEU A 21 3.20 7.37 13.08
C LEU A 21 3.80 8.77 12.87
N ARG A 22 2.95 9.75 12.54
CA ARG A 22 3.36 11.16 12.40
C ARG A 22 3.81 11.75 13.75
N MET A 23 3.12 11.43 14.84
CA MET A 23 3.54 11.83 16.20
C MET A 23 4.87 11.20 16.60
N ALA A 24 5.07 9.91 16.31
CA ALA A 24 6.33 9.20 16.57
C ALA A 24 7.50 9.86 15.82
N ARG A 25 7.29 10.23 14.56
CA ARG A 25 8.31 10.82 13.69
C ARG A 25 8.67 12.27 14.05
N THR A 26 7.69 13.08 14.42
CA THR A 26 7.90 14.50 14.77
C THR A 26 8.50 14.69 16.15
N GLY A 27 8.66 13.62 16.95
CA GLY A 27 9.16 13.70 18.32
C GLY A 27 8.25 14.49 19.26
N LYS A 28 7.06 14.91 18.80
CA LYS A 28 6.07 15.59 19.63
C LYS A 28 5.69 14.66 20.77
N ARG A 29 6.04 15.05 21.98
CA ARG A 29 5.48 14.44 23.19
C ARG A 29 3.98 14.64 23.12
N MET A 30 3.20 13.63 23.55
CA MET A 30 1.79 13.85 23.79
C MET A 30 1.65 15.06 24.70
N ASP A 31 1.01 16.12 24.20
CA ASP A 31 0.60 17.25 25.02
C ASP A 31 -0.34 16.68 26.08
N THR A 32 0.25 16.42 27.25
CA THR A 32 -0.43 15.84 28.40
C THR A 32 -1.08 16.97 29.17
N THR A 33 -1.89 17.78 28.48
CA THR A 33 -2.61 18.91 29.07
C THR A 33 -3.96 18.47 29.63
N TYR A 34 -4.10 17.21 30.02
CA TYR A 34 -5.25 16.74 30.79
C TYR A 34 -4.81 16.53 32.22
N ASN A 35 -5.04 17.55 33.04
CA ASN A 35 -4.73 17.53 34.47
C ASN A 35 -5.69 16.53 35.13
N PRO A 36 -5.24 15.36 35.62
CA PRO A 36 -6.13 14.34 36.20
C PRO A 36 -6.93 14.90 37.39
N ALA A 37 -6.43 15.96 38.03
CA ALA A 37 -7.12 16.73 39.04
C ALA A 37 -8.51 17.21 38.61
N LEU A 38 -8.71 17.60 37.35
CA LEU A 38 -10.00 18.08 36.82
C LEU A 38 -11.10 17.01 36.86
N LEU A 39 -10.75 15.72 36.76
CA LEU A 39 -11.71 14.62 36.95
C LEU A 39 -12.21 14.52 38.40
N PHE A 40 -11.42 15.01 39.36
CA PHE A 40 -11.74 15.00 40.79
C PHE A 40 -12.37 16.30 41.30
N VAL A 41 -12.32 17.41 40.54
CA VAL A 41 -12.90 18.70 40.94
C VAL A 41 -14.41 18.60 41.15
N LEU A 42 -15.12 17.98 40.21
CA LEU A 42 -16.59 17.85 40.25
C LEU A 42 -17.10 16.94 41.39
N PRO A 43 -16.56 15.72 41.59
CA PRO A 43 -16.94 14.88 42.74
C PRO A 43 -16.44 15.47 44.07
N GLY A 44 -15.27 16.11 44.10
CA GLY A 44 -14.75 16.79 45.30
C GLY A 44 -15.65 17.96 45.73
N PHE A 45 -16.12 18.76 44.77
CA PHE A 45 -17.09 19.83 45.02
C PHE A 45 -18.43 19.29 45.54
N LEU A 46 -18.93 18.19 44.97
CA LEU A 46 -20.16 17.54 45.44
C LEU A 46 -20.04 16.93 46.83
N LEU A 47 -18.89 16.32 47.15
CA LEU A 47 -18.60 15.81 48.49
C LEU A 47 -18.52 16.95 49.52
N LEU A 48 -18.00 18.12 49.12
CA LEU A 48 -18.01 19.31 49.95
C LEU A 48 -19.44 19.85 50.14
N THR A 49 -20.29 19.82 49.12
CA THR A 49 -21.72 20.17 49.27
C THR A 49 -22.52 19.15 50.09
N PHE A 50 -22.10 17.87 50.09
CA PHE A 50 -22.67 16.81 50.92
C PHE A 50 -22.41 17.04 52.41
N LEU A 51 -21.18 17.47 52.76
CA LEU A 51 -20.82 17.80 54.13
C LEU A 51 -21.62 18.97 54.72
N VAL A 52 -22.25 19.79 53.86
CA VAL A 52 -22.99 21.00 54.24
C VAL A 52 -24.52 20.79 54.20
N THR A 53 -25.04 19.72 53.57
CA THR A 53 -26.49 19.55 53.28
C THR A 53 -27.04 18.16 53.65
N ASP A 54 -28.22 18.11 54.27
CA ASP A 54 -28.85 16.93 54.89
C ASP A 54 -29.08 15.69 53.96
N TRP A 55 -29.12 14.50 54.57
CA TRP A 55 -28.24 13.36 54.23
C TRP A 55 -28.72 12.35 53.17
N LYS A 56 -29.94 12.45 52.61
CA LYS A 56 -30.51 11.31 51.83
C LYS A 56 -30.40 11.41 50.30
N GLY A 57 -30.49 12.61 49.72
CA GLY A 57 -30.42 12.78 48.26
C GLY A 57 -29.00 12.83 47.70
N VAL A 58 -28.07 13.35 48.49
CA VAL A 58 -26.70 13.59 48.04
C VAL A 58 -25.86 12.31 48.02
N PHE A 59 -26.17 11.33 48.88
CA PHE A 59 -25.47 10.04 48.90
C PHE A 59 -25.64 9.29 47.56
N VAL A 60 -26.86 9.21 47.03
CA VAL A 60 -27.15 8.55 45.75
C VAL A 60 -26.51 9.29 44.57
N ALA A 61 -26.55 10.63 44.57
CA ALA A 61 -25.91 11.45 43.55
C ALA A 61 -24.37 11.28 43.56
N SER A 62 -23.75 11.19 44.75
CA SER A 62 -22.31 11.00 44.90
C SER A 62 -21.83 9.64 44.38
N LEU A 63 -22.61 8.57 44.63
CA LEU A 63 -22.35 7.23 44.10
C LEU A 63 -22.44 7.18 42.58
N GLY A 64 -23.49 7.78 42.00
CA GLY A 64 -23.66 7.85 40.55
C GLY A 64 -22.54 8.62 39.85
N ILE A 65 -22.13 9.76 40.40
CA ILE A 65 -21.07 10.59 39.82
C ILE A 65 -19.69 9.98 40.05
N GLY A 66 -19.44 9.39 41.22
CA GLY A 66 -18.24 8.61 41.49
C GLY A 66 -18.08 7.46 40.50
N MET A 67 -19.17 6.74 40.20
CA MET A 67 -19.18 5.66 39.21
C MET A 67 -18.93 6.17 37.79
N ILE A 68 -19.49 7.31 37.40
CA ILE A 68 -19.20 7.95 36.10
C ILE A 68 -17.73 8.39 36.01
N VAL A 69 -17.18 8.97 37.06
CA VAL A 69 -15.76 9.38 37.12
C VAL A 69 -14.84 8.16 37.05
N LEU A 70 -15.18 7.08 37.75
CA LEU A 70 -14.40 5.84 37.77
C LEU A 70 -14.46 5.13 36.41
N LEU A 71 -15.64 5.05 35.79
CA LEU A 71 -15.80 4.54 34.43
C LEU A 71 -15.06 5.40 33.41
N ARG A 72 -15.11 6.74 33.54
CA ARG A 72 -14.40 7.67 32.66
C ARG A 72 -12.88 7.58 32.86
N TRP A 73 -12.41 7.41 34.09
CA TRP A 73 -10.99 7.19 34.40
C TRP A 73 -10.50 5.86 33.84
N MET A 74 -11.27 4.78 34.00
CA MET A 74 -10.94 3.45 33.48
C MET A 74 -10.93 3.42 31.94
N ALA A 75 -11.91 4.07 31.30
CA ALA A 75 -11.97 4.21 29.85
C ALA A 75 -10.80 5.05 29.29
N LEU A 76 -10.46 6.16 29.96
CA LEU A 76 -9.35 7.02 29.56
C LEU A 76 -8.00 6.35 29.82
N ASP A 77 -7.76 5.73 30.98
CA ASP A 77 -6.49 5.06 31.30
C ASP A 77 -6.21 3.89 30.33
N SER A 78 -7.23 3.12 29.96
CA SER A 78 -7.15 2.11 28.89
C SER A 78 -6.72 2.72 27.55
N SER A 79 -7.37 3.82 27.14
CA SER A 79 -7.06 4.52 25.89
C SER A 79 -5.64 5.15 25.90
N HIS A 80 -5.22 5.70 27.05
CA HIS A 80 -3.90 6.29 27.21
C HIS A 80 -2.78 5.24 27.16
N ARG A 81 -2.96 4.10 27.85
CA ARG A 81 -1.99 2.99 27.84
C ARG A 81 -1.84 2.38 26.46
N THR A 82 -2.95 2.14 25.77
CA THR A 82 -2.94 1.60 24.40
C THR A 82 -2.28 2.56 23.42
N THR A 83 -2.60 3.86 23.48
CA THR A 83 -1.99 4.86 22.59
C THR A 83 -0.49 5.04 22.88
N LYS A 84 -0.07 5.03 24.15
CA LYS A 84 1.35 5.08 24.53
C LYS A 84 2.13 3.83 24.07
N ARG A 85 1.50 2.65 24.16
CA ARG A 85 2.07 1.40 23.62
C ARG A 85 2.26 1.51 22.11
N ARG A 86 1.25 1.99 21.38
CA ARG A 86 1.32 2.21 19.93
C ARG A 86 2.38 3.22 19.53
N LEU A 87 2.50 4.32 20.28
CA LEU A 87 3.54 5.32 20.05
C LEU A 87 4.94 4.73 20.25
N ARG A 88 5.15 3.95 21.32
CA ARG A 88 6.41 3.23 21.55
C ARG A 88 6.70 2.24 20.44
N LEU A 89 5.70 1.47 20.02
CA LEU A 89 5.84 0.51 18.91
C LEU A 89 6.26 1.22 17.62
N ALA A 90 5.60 2.34 17.28
CA ALA A 90 5.97 3.17 16.14
C ALA A 90 7.40 3.72 16.28
N GLN A 91 7.81 4.18 17.45
CA GLN A 91 9.19 4.64 17.68
C GLN A 91 10.22 3.52 17.53
N THR A 92 9.95 2.34 18.09
CA THR A 92 10.83 1.17 17.98
C THR A 92 10.99 0.71 16.54
N HIS A 93 9.92 0.79 15.73
CA HIS A 93 9.91 0.39 14.33
C HIS A 93 10.01 1.59 13.36
N ALA A 94 10.62 2.70 13.78
CA ALA A 94 10.74 3.92 12.97
C ALA A 94 11.44 3.70 11.60
N GLU A 95 12.32 2.71 11.50
CA GLU A 95 12.99 2.35 10.24
C GLU A 95 12.14 1.48 9.30
N HIS A 96 11.06 0.88 9.80
CA HIS A 96 10.24 -0.08 9.06
C HIS A 96 8.95 0.54 8.49
N TYR A 97 8.85 1.87 8.51
CA TYR A 97 7.82 2.58 7.76
C TYR A 97 8.39 3.86 7.13
N ILE A 98 7.76 4.27 6.04
CA ILE A 98 8.12 5.50 5.32
C ILE A 98 6.83 6.28 5.09
N MET A 99 6.80 7.50 5.61
CA MET A 99 5.67 8.42 5.47
C MET A 99 5.87 9.32 4.26
N ALA A 100 4.79 9.92 3.75
CA ALA A 100 4.88 10.83 2.61
C ALA A 100 5.72 12.07 2.96
N GLU A 101 5.68 12.49 4.23
CA GLU A 101 6.46 13.60 4.78
C GLU A 101 7.98 13.35 4.81
N ASP A 102 8.42 12.09 4.70
CA ASP A 102 9.84 11.72 4.63
C ASP A 102 10.43 11.84 3.21
N LEU A 103 9.60 12.15 2.21
CA LEU A 103 9.93 12.15 0.79
C LEU A 103 9.67 13.52 0.17
N ASP A 104 10.54 13.95 -0.74
CA ASP A 104 10.28 15.12 -1.57
C ASP A 104 9.16 14.83 -2.56
N TYR A 105 8.53 15.90 -3.09
CA TYR A 105 7.43 15.76 -4.03
C TYR A 105 7.73 14.86 -5.25
N PRO A 106 8.89 14.97 -5.94
CA PRO A 106 9.22 14.07 -7.05
C PRO A 106 9.34 12.60 -6.61
N CYS A 107 9.96 12.37 -5.44
CA CYS A 107 10.12 11.03 -4.85
C CYS A 107 8.77 10.42 -4.45
N GLN A 108 7.85 11.22 -3.90
CA GLN A 108 6.48 10.78 -3.58
C GLN A 108 5.74 10.32 -4.84
N MET A 109 5.84 11.07 -5.94
CA MET A 109 5.20 10.71 -7.20
C MET A 109 5.79 9.43 -7.80
N LEU A 110 7.11 9.28 -7.76
CA LEU A 110 7.78 8.08 -8.26
C LEU A 110 7.42 6.83 -7.44
N LEU A 111 7.36 6.95 -6.11
CA LEU A 111 6.93 5.86 -5.24
C LEU A 111 5.47 5.46 -5.50
N ARG A 112 4.56 6.43 -5.67
CA ARG A 112 3.15 6.16 -5.98
C ARG A 112 3.01 5.40 -7.29
N ARG A 113 3.80 5.75 -8.31
CA ARG A 113 3.82 5.04 -9.60
C ARG A 113 4.23 3.58 -9.44
N ALA A 114 5.27 3.31 -8.65
CA ALA A 114 5.72 1.95 -8.35
C ALA A 114 4.64 1.13 -7.61
N GLN A 115 4.01 1.73 -6.60
CA GLN A 115 2.91 1.13 -5.85
C GLN A 115 1.73 0.77 -6.75
N ASN A 116 1.29 1.71 -7.60
CA ASN A 116 0.19 1.48 -8.54
C ASN A 116 0.52 0.36 -9.54
N ALA A 117 1.77 0.29 -10.02
CA ALA A 117 2.20 -0.78 -10.93
C ALA A 117 2.11 -2.16 -10.26
N VAL A 118 2.62 -2.30 -9.04
CA VAL A 118 2.56 -3.56 -8.28
C VAL A 118 1.12 -3.92 -7.92
N GLU A 119 0.31 -2.96 -7.48
CA GLU A 119 -1.11 -3.17 -7.19
C GLU A 119 -1.87 -3.67 -8.43
N ALA A 120 -1.61 -3.10 -9.61
CA ALA A 120 -2.21 -3.55 -10.85
C ALA A 120 -1.81 -5.00 -11.22
N ILE A 121 -0.58 -5.41 -10.92
CA ILE A 121 -0.10 -6.78 -11.15
C ILE A 121 -0.81 -7.74 -10.19
N LEU A 122 -0.77 -7.48 -8.88
CA LEU A 122 -1.30 -8.35 -7.84
C LEU A 122 -2.84 -8.48 -7.91
N ASN A 123 -3.54 -7.43 -8.34
CA ASN A 123 -5.00 -7.46 -8.48
C ASN A 123 -5.49 -8.08 -9.81
N SER A 124 -4.59 -8.34 -10.75
CA SER A 124 -4.94 -8.95 -12.04
C SER A 124 -5.54 -10.34 -11.87
N LYS A 125 -6.43 -10.75 -12.77
CA LYS A 125 -7.03 -12.10 -12.74
C LYS A 125 -6.04 -13.14 -13.22
N VAL A 126 -5.14 -12.77 -14.13
CA VAL A 126 -4.02 -13.63 -14.57
C VAL A 126 -3.10 -13.99 -13.40
N HIS A 127 -2.80 -13.04 -12.51
CA HIS A 127 -2.05 -13.32 -11.28
C HIS A 127 -2.81 -14.25 -10.34
N ARG A 128 -4.09 -13.93 -10.05
CA ARG A 128 -4.94 -14.76 -9.19
C ARG A 128 -5.18 -16.17 -9.73
N ALA A 129 -5.17 -16.33 -11.04
CA ALA A 129 -5.29 -17.63 -11.71
C ALA A 129 -3.96 -18.42 -11.75
N GLY A 130 -2.86 -17.89 -11.20
CA GLY A 130 -1.56 -18.58 -11.14
C GLY A 130 -0.86 -18.73 -12.49
N LEU A 131 -1.23 -17.92 -13.49
CA LEU A 131 -0.70 -18.03 -14.86
C LEU A 131 0.66 -17.34 -15.04
N ILE A 132 0.94 -16.37 -14.17
CA ILE A 132 2.26 -15.78 -13.92
C ILE A 132 2.75 -16.25 -12.55
N ASP A 133 4.05 -16.16 -12.28
CA ASP A 133 4.67 -16.65 -11.03
C ASP A 133 4.07 -15.98 -9.79
N SER A 134 2.95 -16.52 -9.30
CA SER A 134 2.06 -15.81 -8.37
C SER A 134 2.66 -15.75 -6.97
N ILE A 135 3.34 -16.82 -6.54
CA ILE A 135 4.01 -16.93 -5.25
C ILE A 135 5.19 -15.95 -5.18
N ASP A 136 6.07 -15.98 -6.18
CA ASP A 136 7.24 -15.09 -6.23
C ASP A 136 6.80 -13.62 -6.32
N ASN A 137 5.82 -13.31 -7.17
CA ASN A 137 5.31 -11.95 -7.28
C ASN A 137 4.67 -11.41 -5.98
N GLN A 138 4.06 -12.26 -5.15
CA GLN A 138 3.45 -11.83 -3.88
C GLN A 138 4.49 -11.41 -2.83
N VAL A 139 5.71 -11.94 -2.90
CA VAL A 139 6.78 -11.64 -1.95
C VAL A 139 7.74 -10.61 -2.53
N THR A 140 8.21 -10.85 -3.75
CA THR A 140 9.28 -10.09 -4.38
C THR A 140 8.80 -8.69 -4.81
N LEU A 141 7.57 -8.53 -5.34
CA LEU A 141 7.11 -7.19 -5.77
C LEU A 141 6.90 -6.22 -4.60
N PRO A 142 6.29 -6.59 -3.46
CA PRO A 142 6.25 -5.71 -2.30
C PRO A 142 7.63 -5.36 -1.75
N GLU A 143 8.56 -6.31 -1.74
CA GLU A 143 9.94 -6.09 -1.30
C GLU A 143 10.66 -5.10 -2.23
N GLU A 144 10.50 -5.25 -3.55
CA GLU A 144 11.02 -4.32 -4.55
C GLU A 144 10.56 -2.88 -4.33
N VAL A 145 9.25 -2.68 -4.08
CA VAL A 145 8.71 -1.34 -3.81
C VAL A 145 9.24 -0.80 -2.47
N TRP A 146 9.46 -1.66 -1.48
CA TRP A 146 10.05 -1.26 -0.21
C TRP A 146 11.51 -0.80 -0.37
N GLN A 147 12.33 -1.54 -1.13
CA GLN A 147 13.70 -1.16 -1.45
C GLN A 147 13.75 0.17 -2.22
N ILE A 148 12.86 0.37 -3.19
CA ILE A 148 12.70 1.64 -3.90
C ILE A 148 12.35 2.76 -2.92
N ALA A 149 11.40 2.53 -2.01
CA ALA A 149 10.96 3.51 -1.03
C ALA A 149 12.12 3.93 -0.10
N GLN A 150 12.92 2.99 0.40
CA GLN A 150 14.08 3.28 1.24
C GLN A 150 15.12 4.12 0.50
N ARG A 151 15.44 3.77 -0.75
CA ARG A 151 16.39 4.52 -1.59
C ARG A 151 15.86 5.92 -1.89
N LEU A 152 14.57 6.09 -2.15
CA LEU A 152 13.94 7.40 -2.35
C LEU A 152 13.95 8.25 -1.08
N ARG A 153 13.72 7.67 0.10
CA ARG A 153 13.86 8.35 1.39
C ARG A 153 15.28 8.89 1.58
N LYS A 154 16.30 8.07 1.29
CA LYS A 154 17.71 8.47 1.34
C LYS A 154 18.03 9.57 0.33
N LEU A 155 17.52 9.47 -0.89
CA LEU A 155 17.68 10.51 -1.91
C LEU A 155 17.08 11.83 -1.44
N SER A 156 15.87 11.80 -0.86
CA SER A 156 15.22 13.00 -0.34
C SER A 156 15.92 13.61 0.87
N SER A 157 16.45 12.80 1.79
CA SER A 157 17.26 13.35 2.88
C SER A 157 18.53 14.01 2.35
N MET A 158 19.20 13.40 1.37
CA MET A 158 20.40 13.97 0.74
C MET A 158 20.08 15.25 -0.04
N HIS A 159 18.95 15.33 -0.74
CA HIS A 159 18.50 16.58 -1.38
C HIS A 159 18.24 17.69 -0.34
N ALA A 160 17.58 17.37 0.77
CA ALA A 160 17.30 18.34 1.83
C ALA A 160 18.58 18.84 2.52
N GLU A 161 19.58 17.97 2.70
CA GLU A 161 20.90 18.35 3.21
C GLU A 161 21.68 19.20 2.20
N HIS A 162 21.70 18.79 0.94
CA HIS A 162 22.36 19.50 -0.14
C HIS A 162 21.79 20.93 -0.30
N GLY A 163 20.46 21.09 -0.22
CA GLY A 163 19.80 22.40 -0.25
C GLY A 163 20.09 23.29 0.97
N LYS A 164 20.54 22.73 2.10
CA LYS A 164 20.98 23.52 3.27
C LYS A 164 22.45 23.93 3.16
N LEU A 165 23.28 23.09 2.55
CA LEU A 165 24.72 23.30 2.42
C LEU A 165 25.07 24.22 1.25
N ILE A 166 24.29 24.19 0.17
CA ILE A 166 24.52 25.00 -1.01
C ILE A 166 23.86 26.38 -0.85
N PRO A 167 24.65 27.48 -0.90
CA PRO A 167 24.10 28.82 -0.96
C PRO A 167 23.26 28.99 -2.24
N ARG A 168 22.19 29.80 -2.14
CA ARG A 168 21.26 30.05 -3.26
C ARG A 168 21.95 30.64 -4.50
N GLU A 169 23.09 31.31 -4.29
CA GLU A 169 24.00 31.80 -5.30
C GLU A 169 25.37 31.15 -5.06
N LEU A 170 25.80 30.26 -5.96
CA LEU A 170 27.14 29.68 -5.87
C LEU A 170 28.19 30.78 -6.13
N PRO A 171 29.24 30.88 -5.31
CA PRO A 171 30.39 31.69 -5.64
C PRO A 171 31.03 31.21 -6.96
N PRO A 172 31.39 32.12 -7.88
CA PRO A 172 32.00 31.75 -9.14
C PRO A 172 33.31 30.99 -8.91
N GLY A 173 33.46 29.83 -9.56
CA GLY A 173 34.62 28.94 -9.43
C GLY A 173 34.42 27.79 -8.43
N MET A 174 33.28 27.70 -7.76
CA MET A 174 32.93 26.58 -6.87
C MET A 174 31.99 25.56 -7.53
N GLU A 175 31.50 25.82 -8.74
CA GLU A 175 30.58 24.94 -9.47
C GLU A 175 31.19 23.54 -9.70
N ASP A 176 32.48 23.49 -10.05
CA ASP A 176 33.20 22.24 -10.28
C ASP A 176 33.32 21.37 -9.02
N ALA A 177 33.32 21.98 -7.83
CA ALA A 177 33.36 21.25 -6.56
C ALA A 177 32.04 20.55 -6.24
N PHE A 178 30.90 21.10 -6.67
CA PHE A 178 29.57 20.52 -6.43
C PHE A 178 29.10 19.57 -7.52
N LYS A 179 29.66 19.67 -8.73
CA LYS A 179 29.32 18.84 -9.90
C LYS A 179 29.33 17.32 -9.63
N PRO A 180 30.28 16.73 -8.89
CA PRO A 180 30.26 15.29 -8.61
C PRO A 180 29.05 14.87 -7.76
N TYR A 181 28.65 15.71 -6.80
CA TYR A 181 27.53 15.43 -5.90
C TYR A 181 26.18 15.50 -6.63
N THR A 182 25.97 16.55 -7.44
CA THR A 182 24.76 16.67 -8.27
C THR A 182 24.67 15.53 -9.28
N THR A 183 25.78 15.19 -9.94
CA THR A 183 25.85 14.06 -10.88
C THR A 183 25.51 12.72 -10.20
N ALA A 184 25.99 12.50 -8.97
CA ALA A 184 25.68 11.28 -8.22
C ALA A 184 24.19 11.19 -7.83
N LEU A 185 23.59 12.31 -7.41
CA LEU A 185 22.15 12.39 -7.09
C LEU A 185 21.29 12.16 -8.34
N ASP A 186 21.66 12.77 -9.47
CA ASP A 186 20.99 12.60 -10.75
C ASP A 186 21.10 11.15 -11.27
N ALA A 187 22.27 10.52 -11.11
CA ALA A 187 22.47 9.12 -11.45
C ALA A 187 21.59 8.20 -10.60
N ALA A 188 21.51 8.45 -9.28
CA ALA A 188 20.64 7.71 -8.38
C ALA A 188 19.16 7.87 -8.75
N TRP A 189 18.71 9.10 -9.02
CA TRP A 189 17.35 9.40 -9.49
C TRP A 189 17.02 8.69 -10.81
N THR A 190 17.95 8.72 -11.77
CA THR A 190 17.79 8.09 -13.08
C THR A 190 17.66 6.57 -12.96
N SER A 191 18.52 5.94 -12.16
CA SER A 191 18.48 4.50 -11.89
C SER A 191 17.14 4.08 -11.25
N LEU A 192 16.69 4.79 -10.21
CA LEU A 192 15.40 4.52 -9.57
C LEU A 192 14.22 4.72 -10.54
N SER A 193 14.26 5.79 -11.33
CA SER A 193 13.24 6.08 -12.33
C SER A 193 13.15 5.00 -13.42
N GLN A 194 14.29 4.48 -13.86
CA GLN A 194 14.36 3.40 -14.85
C GLN A 194 13.77 2.11 -14.28
N ARG A 195 14.07 1.77 -13.03
CA ARG A 195 13.52 0.60 -12.36
C ARG A 195 12.01 0.66 -12.21
N VAL A 196 11.46 1.81 -11.79
CA VAL A 196 10.00 2.02 -11.76
C VAL A 196 9.40 1.89 -13.15
N ARG A 197 10.09 2.38 -14.20
CA ARG A 197 9.63 2.20 -15.58
C ARG A 197 9.58 0.73 -16.01
N HIS A 198 10.52 -0.10 -15.56
CA HIS A 198 10.44 -1.55 -15.79
C HIS A 198 9.24 -2.17 -15.08
N LEU A 199 8.95 -1.76 -13.83
CA LEU A 199 7.76 -2.22 -13.09
C LEU A 199 6.47 -1.84 -13.82
N GLU A 200 6.39 -0.61 -14.33
CA GLU A 200 5.26 -0.15 -15.13
C GLU A 200 5.13 -0.91 -16.46
N LYS A 201 6.25 -1.23 -17.12
CA LYS A 201 6.26 -2.03 -18.35
C LYS A 201 5.69 -3.41 -18.07
N TYR A 202 6.10 -4.04 -16.97
CA TYR A 202 5.56 -5.33 -16.56
C TYR A 202 4.07 -5.25 -16.24
N ALA A 203 3.65 -4.27 -15.45
CA ALA A 203 2.23 -4.05 -15.14
C ALA A 203 1.39 -3.87 -16.41
N LYS A 204 1.89 -3.12 -17.40
CA LYS A 204 1.22 -2.98 -18.71
C LYS A 204 1.08 -4.31 -19.44
N GLN A 205 2.09 -5.19 -19.40
CA GLN A 205 1.99 -6.51 -20.03
C GLN A 205 1.01 -7.42 -19.28
N VAL A 206 1.00 -7.38 -17.95
CA VAL A 206 0.03 -8.12 -17.14
C VAL A 206 -1.40 -7.66 -17.43
N ILE A 207 -1.64 -6.34 -17.54
CA ILE A 207 -2.96 -5.79 -17.92
C ILE A 207 -3.38 -6.25 -19.32
N LYS A 208 -2.45 -6.32 -20.29
CA LYS A 208 -2.75 -6.84 -21.63
C LYS A 208 -3.10 -8.33 -21.57
N ALA A 209 -2.32 -9.13 -20.85
CA ALA A 209 -2.62 -10.53 -20.63
C ALA A 209 -3.98 -10.72 -19.94
N ASP A 210 -4.35 -9.85 -19.00
CA ASP A 210 -5.64 -9.89 -18.31
C ASP A 210 -6.83 -9.69 -19.25
N LYS A 211 -6.68 -8.77 -20.22
CA LYS A 211 -7.69 -8.57 -21.28
C LYS A 211 -7.84 -9.81 -22.16
N VAL A 212 -6.73 -10.42 -22.57
CA VAL A 212 -6.76 -11.61 -23.43
C VAL A 212 -7.31 -12.83 -22.67
N TYR A 213 -6.91 -13.00 -21.40
CA TYR A 213 -7.43 -14.02 -20.50
C TYR A 213 -8.96 -13.93 -20.37
N HIS A 214 -9.49 -12.71 -20.27
CA HIS A 214 -10.93 -12.49 -20.24
C HIS A 214 -11.66 -12.97 -21.48
N THR A 215 -11.13 -12.64 -22.66
CA THR A 215 -11.68 -13.11 -23.93
C THR A 215 -11.58 -14.63 -24.04
N HIS A 216 -10.44 -15.21 -23.68
CA HIS A 216 -10.25 -16.66 -23.67
C HIS A 216 -11.27 -17.36 -22.77
N LYS A 217 -11.49 -16.89 -21.54
CA LYS A 217 -12.47 -17.47 -20.62
C LYS A 217 -13.91 -17.41 -21.14
N ARG A 218 -14.28 -16.35 -21.87
CA ARG A 218 -15.59 -16.25 -22.52
C ARG A 218 -15.75 -17.24 -23.67
N LEU A 219 -14.71 -17.39 -24.49
CA LEU A 219 -14.69 -18.36 -25.59
C LEU A 219 -14.70 -19.79 -25.08
N GLU A 220 -13.97 -20.09 -24.01
CA GLU A 220 -13.99 -21.39 -23.34
C GLU A 220 -15.40 -21.73 -22.82
N ALA A 221 -16.09 -20.78 -22.20
CA ALA A 221 -17.47 -20.96 -21.76
C ALA A 221 -18.46 -21.16 -22.93
N LEU A 222 -18.22 -20.53 -24.07
CA LEU A 222 -19.01 -20.74 -25.29
C LEU A 222 -18.71 -22.10 -25.94
N ALA A 223 -17.44 -22.49 -26.01
CA ALA A 223 -16.99 -23.78 -26.50
C ALA A 223 -17.60 -24.93 -25.67
N ALA A 224 -17.70 -24.77 -24.34
CA ALA A 224 -18.34 -25.76 -23.47
C ALA A 224 -19.83 -25.97 -23.78
N LYS A 225 -20.53 -24.96 -24.30
CA LYS A 225 -21.95 -25.05 -24.73
C LYS A 225 -22.11 -25.50 -26.18
N THR A 226 -21.02 -25.55 -26.95
CA THR A 226 -21.05 -25.89 -28.39
C THR A 226 -21.66 -27.27 -28.69
N PRO A 227 -21.45 -28.33 -27.88
CA PRO A 227 -22.12 -29.62 -28.10
C PRO A 227 -23.65 -29.54 -28.03
N GLU A 228 -24.20 -28.76 -27.10
CA GLU A 228 -25.66 -28.55 -26.98
C GLU A 228 -26.21 -27.81 -28.21
N TYR A 229 -25.49 -26.81 -28.71
CA TYR A 229 -25.85 -26.11 -29.96
C TYR A 229 -25.74 -27.01 -31.19
N GLN A 230 -24.71 -27.86 -31.25
CA GLN A 230 -24.54 -28.83 -32.33
C GLN A 230 -25.68 -29.86 -32.34
N GLN A 231 -26.09 -30.32 -31.17
CA GLN A 231 -27.21 -31.25 -31.03
C GLN A 231 -28.53 -30.59 -31.43
N LEU A 232 -28.79 -29.36 -30.95
CA LEU A 232 -29.97 -28.59 -31.34
C LEU A 232 -30.04 -28.39 -32.87
N ILE A 233 -28.92 -28.06 -33.52
CA ILE A 233 -28.87 -27.89 -34.98
C ILE A 233 -29.06 -29.22 -35.70
N ALA A 234 -28.44 -30.31 -35.24
CA ALA A 234 -28.66 -31.63 -35.83
C ALA A 234 -30.13 -32.08 -35.76
N GLU A 235 -30.84 -31.68 -34.70
CA GLU A 235 -32.27 -31.95 -34.51
C GLU A 235 -33.18 -31.00 -35.30
N THR A 236 -32.73 -29.78 -35.64
CA THR A 236 -33.59 -28.74 -36.24
C THR A 236 -33.28 -28.37 -37.69
N VAL A 237 -32.06 -28.59 -38.20
CA VAL A 237 -31.61 -28.03 -39.48
C VAL A 237 -30.64 -28.99 -40.21
N HIS A 238 -31.00 -29.41 -41.44
CA HIS A 238 -30.13 -30.22 -42.31
C HIS A 238 -29.02 -29.42 -43.03
N ASP A 239 -28.99 -28.10 -42.83
CA ASP A 239 -28.33 -27.13 -43.70
C ASP A 239 -26.80 -27.02 -43.51
N GLN A 240 -26.09 -26.84 -44.62
CA GLN A 240 -24.63 -26.85 -44.69
C GLN A 240 -24.02 -25.53 -44.16
N HIS A 241 -24.78 -24.44 -44.20
CA HIS A 241 -24.41 -23.12 -43.68
C HIS A 241 -24.22 -23.10 -42.15
N ALA A 242 -25.07 -23.82 -41.41
CA ALA A 242 -24.93 -23.91 -39.95
C ALA A 242 -23.62 -24.59 -39.53
N ARG A 243 -23.14 -25.57 -40.30
CA ARG A 243 -21.86 -26.26 -40.05
C ARG A 243 -20.66 -25.37 -40.34
N GLN A 244 -20.72 -24.52 -41.38
CA GLN A 244 -19.67 -23.54 -41.68
C GLN A 244 -19.52 -22.51 -40.56
N HIS A 245 -20.63 -21.97 -40.04
CA HIS A 245 -20.58 -20.98 -38.97
C HIS A 245 -19.95 -21.51 -37.68
N ILE A 246 -20.23 -22.77 -37.32
CA ILE A 246 -19.60 -23.43 -36.16
C ILE A 246 -18.09 -23.61 -36.37
N LYS A 247 -17.67 -23.96 -37.60
CA LYS A 247 -16.25 -24.08 -37.93
C LYS A 247 -15.52 -22.74 -37.78
N GLU A 248 -16.14 -21.65 -38.25
CA GLU A 248 -15.60 -20.29 -38.06
C GLU A 248 -15.47 -19.91 -36.58
N LEU A 249 -16.45 -20.26 -35.74
CA LEU A 249 -16.38 -20.03 -34.29
C LEU A 249 -15.25 -20.84 -33.63
N ALA A 250 -15.04 -22.08 -34.07
CA ALA A 250 -13.93 -22.92 -33.60
C ALA A 250 -12.56 -22.36 -34.01
N ASP A 251 -12.42 -21.88 -35.25
CA ASP A 251 -11.19 -21.26 -35.75
C ASP A 251 -10.87 -19.95 -35.01
N GLN A 252 -11.90 -19.13 -34.73
CA GLN A 252 -11.77 -17.92 -33.90
C GLN A 252 -11.33 -18.26 -32.46
N ALA A 253 -11.84 -19.34 -31.88
CA ALA A 253 -11.43 -19.81 -30.56
C ALA A 253 -9.97 -20.27 -30.54
N ALA A 254 -9.52 -21.00 -31.57
CA ALA A 254 -8.13 -21.42 -31.71
C ALA A 254 -7.18 -20.22 -31.85
N HIS A 255 -7.55 -19.21 -32.65
CA HIS A 255 -6.77 -17.98 -32.78
C HIS A 255 -6.66 -17.22 -31.45
N ALA A 256 -7.76 -17.09 -30.70
CA ALA A 256 -7.76 -16.44 -29.39
C ALA A 256 -6.88 -17.16 -28.37
N ARG A 257 -6.83 -18.50 -28.40
CA ARG A 257 -5.94 -19.30 -27.54
C ARG A 257 -4.47 -19.04 -27.85
N LYS A 258 -4.09 -18.98 -29.14
CA LYS A 258 -2.72 -18.66 -29.53
C LYS A 258 -2.30 -17.26 -29.04
N MET A 259 -3.15 -16.26 -29.23
CA MET A 259 -2.91 -14.90 -28.73
C MET A 259 -2.76 -14.86 -27.20
N PHE A 260 -3.52 -15.70 -26.49
CA PHE A 260 -3.42 -15.83 -25.04
C PHE A 260 -2.05 -16.39 -24.62
N GLU A 261 -1.62 -17.51 -25.20
CA GLU A 261 -0.33 -18.14 -24.93
C GLU A 261 0.84 -17.18 -25.19
N GLU A 262 0.79 -16.44 -26.30
CA GLU A 262 1.79 -15.39 -26.62
C GLU A 262 1.79 -14.25 -25.59
N SER A 263 0.62 -13.79 -25.14
CA SER A 263 0.52 -12.72 -24.14
C SER A 263 1.09 -13.12 -22.77
N ILE A 264 0.87 -14.37 -22.35
CA ILE A 264 1.41 -14.90 -21.10
C ILE A 264 2.93 -15.04 -21.20
N SER A 265 3.44 -15.53 -22.34
CA SER A 265 4.88 -15.62 -22.58
C SER A 265 5.55 -14.24 -22.50
N GLN A 266 4.97 -13.21 -23.14
CA GLN A 266 5.47 -11.83 -23.04
C GLN A 266 5.43 -11.27 -21.62
N ALA A 267 4.39 -11.59 -20.84
CA ALA A 267 4.31 -11.18 -19.44
C ALA A 267 5.41 -11.84 -18.59
N ARG A 268 5.70 -13.13 -18.81
CA ARG A 268 6.79 -13.86 -18.13
C ARG A 268 8.17 -13.31 -18.51
N LEU A 269 8.38 -13.00 -19.79
CA LEU A 269 9.63 -12.39 -20.25
C LEU A 269 9.86 -11.01 -19.59
N ALA A 270 8.81 -10.18 -19.50
CA ALA A 270 8.90 -8.89 -18.82
C ALA A 270 9.19 -9.01 -17.31
N ALA A 271 8.68 -10.05 -16.65
CA ALA A 271 9.04 -10.37 -15.27
C ALA A 271 10.52 -10.78 -15.15
N GLY A 272 11.01 -11.59 -16.10
CA GLY A 272 12.43 -11.96 -16.16
C GLY A 272 13.37 -10.77 -16.37
N GLU A 273 13.00 -9.80 -17.22
CA GLU A 273 13.76 -8.55 -17.40
C GLU A 273 13.86 -7.73 -16.11
N LEU A 274 12.78 -7.70 -15.32
CA LEU A 274 12.75 -7.04 -14.02
C LEU A 274 13.73 -7.66 -13.02
N LEU A 275 13.65 -8.98 -12.83
CA LEU A 275 14.48 -9.70 -11.85
C LEU A 275 15.97 -9.70 -12.21
N ARG A 276 16.32 -9.61 -13.49
CA ARG A 276 17.71 -9.60 -13.97
C ARG A 276 18.41 -8.25 -13.86
N THR A 277 17.72 -7.17 -13.48
CA THR A 277 18.35 -5.85 -13.32
C THR A 277 18.85 -5.68 -11.88
N PRO A 278 20.15 -5.88 -11.57
CA PRO A 278 20.63 -5.88 -10.19
C PRO A 278 20.52 -4.51 -9.51
N LEU A 279 20.37 -4.55 -8.18
CA LEU A 279 20.43 -3.43 -7.24
C LEU A 279 21.85 -2.85 -7.13
N THR A 280 22.46 -2.37 -8.21
CA THR A 280 23.69 -1.57 -8.08
C THR A 280 23.39 -0.22 -7.43
#